data_AF-A0A6A6RVK6-F1
#
_entry.id   AF-A0A6A6RVK6-F1
#
_cell.length_a   1.000
_cell.length_b   1.000
_cell.length_c   1.000
_cell.angle_alpha   90.00
_cell.angle_beta   90.00
_cell.angle_gamma   90.00
#
_symmetry.space_group_name_H-M   'P 1'
#
loop_
_entity.id
_entity.type
_entity.pdbx_description
1 polymer ?
#
loop_
_entity_poly.entity_id
_entity_poly.type
_entity_poly.pdbx_seq_one_letter_code
_entity_poly.pdbx_strand_id
1 'polypeptide(L)'
;MTSSTNPTYFQTMSPAPTSTSTPPAPQSSALPPSNSAEASSTTNTSRTSQSDSTKPVTPQRKPLLRLELRDLSSDGTRAFLRLIHASKALEDAVDAVLRHLYSGLDTQCIPPTRSITLVLRSMGGVAYTTGSDLDEDHKEIYFSTDYINSVPDSRKKEEMLGVIVHEMVHCWQHNALGTAPGGLIEGIADWVRLKAGFAPPHWRRRGDSDWDAGYERTGYFLEWLEEAHGADVVRRINEGLRGCTYESDVLWKDCCGKTVKQLWKEYKDGLGEHDDKPSELESKKAEGKSDKTASPSFTNIATQTASNSTDKDNLAALNKT
;
A
#
# COMPACT_ATOMS: atom_id res chain seq x y z
N MET A 1 -50.36 35.98 -39.67
CA MET A 1 -49.22 35.04 -39.57
C MET A 1 -47.96 35.87 -39.44
N THR A 2 -47.29 35.80 -38.30
CA THR A 2 -46.14 36.66 -37.95
C THR A 2 -44.85 35.84 -38.01
N SER A 3 -44.00 36.11 -38.99
CA SER A 3 -42.70 35.45 -39.12
C SER A 3 -41.71 36.02 -38.11
N SER A 4 -41.07 35.15 -37.33
CA SER A 4 -40.05 35.53 -36.35
C SER A 4 -38.64 35.43 -36.96
N THR A 5 -37.82 36.46 -36.76
CA THR A 5 -36.41 36.50 -37.18
C THR A 5 -35.50 36.32 -35.96
N ASN A 6 -34.78 35.20 -35.88
CA ASN A 6 -33.72 34.99 -34.89
C ASN A 6 -32.41 35.68 -35.32
N PRO A 7 -31.72 36.40 -34.43
CA PRO A 7 -30.37 36.89 -34.69
C PRO A 7 -29.32 35.81 -34.42
N THR A 8 -28.39 35.62 -35.37
CA THR A 8 -27.26 34.70 -35.24
C THR A 8 -26.13 35.35 -34.46
N TYR A 9 -25.79 34.82 -33.28
CA TYR A 9 -24.59 35.23 -32.54
C TYR A 9 -23.34 34.55 -33.10
N PHE A 10 -22.38 35.34 -33.59
CA PHE A 10 -21.03 34.85 -33.87
C PHE A 10 -20.20 34.83 -32.57
N GLN A 11 -19.75 33.66 -32.15
CA GLN A 11 -18.89 33.50 -30.97
C GLN A 11 -17.43 33.35 -31.43
N THR A 12 -16.62 34.38 -31.18
CA THR A 12 -15.19 34.40 -31.48
C THR A 12 -14.42 33.52 -30.48
N MET A 13 -13.80 32.45 -30.97
CA MET A 13 -12.90 31.62 -30.16
C MET A 13 -11.49 32.22 -30.14
N SER A 14 -11.04 32.67 -28.96
CA SER A 14 -9.62 32.92 -28.69
C SER A 14 -8.95 31.63 -28.20
N PRO A 15 -7.68 31.36 -28.56
CA PRO A 15 -7.01 30.12 -28.18
C PRO A 15 -6.70 30.08 -26.67
N ALA A 16 -6.94 28.93 -26.04
CA ALA A 16 -6.57 28.68 -24.66
C ALA A 16 -5.05 28.43 -24.51
N PRO A 17 -4.41 28.86 -23.40
CA PRO A 17 -3.01 28.55 -23.14
C PRO A 17 -2.84 27.08 -22.79
N THR A 18 -1.89 26.41 -23.44
CA THR A 18 -1.47 25.04 -23.12
C THR A 18 -0.68 24.99 -21.83
N SER A 19 -1.33 24.64 -20.72
CA SER A 19 -0.69 24.22 -19.47
C SER A 19 -0.85 22.72 -19.28
N THR A 20 0.00 21.93 -19.94
CA THR A 20 0.06 20.48 -19.73
C THR A 20 0.85 20.14 -18.47
N SER A 21 0.14 20.02 -17.35
CA SER A 21 0.60 19.33 -16.15
C SER A 21 -0.41 18.24 -15.79
N THR A 22 -0.41 17.15 -16.58
CA THR A 22 -1.18 15.95 -16.23
C THR A 22 -0.64 15.39 -14.91
N PRO A 23 -1.46 15.17 -13.87
CA PRO A 23 -0.99 14.50 -12.66
C PRO A 23 -0.50 13.08 -13.00
N PRO A 24 0.48 12.54 -12.26
CA PRO A 24 0.90 11.16 -12.45
C PRO A 24 -0.29 10.23 -12.22
N ALA A 25 -0.37 9.15 -13.01
CA ALA A 25 -1.43 8.15 -12.84
C ALA A 25 -1.35 7.52 -11.44
N PRO A 26 -2.50 7.26 -10.77
CA PRO A 26 -2.50 6.63 -9.46
C PRO A 26 -1.80 5.26 -9.55
N GLN A 27 -0.79 5.06 -8.70
CA GLN A 27 -0.09 3.79 -8.62
C GLN A 27 -0.96 2.78 -7.85
N SER A 28 -1.03 1.54 -8.34
CA SER A 28 -1.76 0.49 -7.62
C SER A 28 -0.90 -0.11 -6.53
N SER A 29 -1.51 -0.29 -5.36
CA SER A 29 -0.96 -1.02 -4.22
C SER A 29 -0.48 -2.41 -4.66
N ALA A 30 0.78 -2.72 -4.35
CA ALA A 30 1.48 -3.90 -4.86
C ALA A 30 0.93 -5.21 -4.26
N LEU A 31 1.07 -6.31 -5.01
CA LEU A 31 0.67 -7.64 -4.53
C LEU A 31 1.65 -8.16 -3.47
N PRO A 32 1.18 -8.69 -2.33
CA PRO A 32 2.05 -9.32 -1.34
C PRO A 32 2.64 -10.65 -1.88
N PRO A 33 3.84 -11.06 -1.42
CA PRO A 33 4.47 -12.30 -1.88
C PRO A 33 3.68 -13.55 -1.42
N SER A 34 3.34 -14.41 -2.39
CA SER A 34 2.58 -15.66 -2.17
C SER A 34 3.44 -16.78 -1.59
N ASN A 35 3.58 -16.83 -0.26
CA ASN A 35 4.18 -17.97 0.45
C ASN A 35 3.13 -18.78 1.22
N SER A 36 2.86 -19.98 0.74
CA SER A 36 2.02 -20.98 1.41
C SER A 36 2.83 -21.75 2.46
N ALA A 37 2.72 -21.36 3.74
CA ALA A 37 3.26 -22.13 4.86
C ALA A 37 2.31 -22.04 6.06
N GLU A 38 1.78 -23.19 6.49
CA GLU A 38 1.05 -23.32 7.75
C GLU A 38 2.03 -23.30 8.92
N ALA A 39 1.78 -22.44 9.91
CA ALA A 39 2.42 -22.52 11.22
C ALA A 39 1.48 -21.95 12.28
N SER A 40 0.92 -22.85 13.11
CA SER A 40 0.14 -22.48 14.29
C SER A 40 1.06 -22.21 15.48
N SER A 41 1.00 -21.03 16.06
CA SER A 41 1.48 -20.79 17.43
C SER A 41 0.61 -19.76 18.14
N THR A 42 0.05 -20.15 19.28
CA THR A 42 -0.86 -19.32 20.08
C THR A 42 -0.05 -18.58 21.15
N THR A 43 0.00 -17.25 21.07
CA THR A 43 0.51 -16.41 22.16
C THR A 43 -0.59 -15.49 22.69
N ASN A 44 -0.95 -15.70 23.96
CA ASN A 44 -1.86 -14.83 24.69
C ASN A 44 -1.13 -13.53 25.05
N THR A 45 -1.58 -12.40 24.50
CA THR A 45 -1.17 -11.07 24.97
C THR A 45 -2.34 -10.38 25.64
N SER A 46 -2.18 -10.11 26.94
CA SER A 46 -3.16 -9.44 27.80
C SER A 46 -3.47 -8.03 27.28
N ARG A 47 -4.74 -7.74 26.97
CA ARG A 47 -5.16 -6.41 26.53
C ARG A 47 -5.30 -5.47 27.74
N THR A 48 -4.38 -4.52 27.86
CA THR A 48 -4.56 -3.34 28.74
C THR A 48 -5.48 -2.34 28.03
N SER A 49 -6.79 -2.53 28.16
CA SER A 49 -7.78 -1.59 27.59
C SER A 49 -7.81 -0.29 28.40
N GLN A 50 -6.96 0.67 28.04
CA GLN A 50 -7.13 2.06 28.48
C GLN A 50 -8.28 2.69 27.70
N SER A 51 -9.38 2.95 28.40
CA SER A 51 -10.54 3.68 27.91
C SER A 51 -10.25 5.19 27.93
N ASP A 52 -9.58 5.70 26.91
CA ASP A 52 -9.38 7.14 26.77
C ASP A 52 -10.64 7.78 26.18
N SER A 53 -11.35 8.61 26.96
CA SER A 53 -12.64 9.20 26.60
C SER A 53 -12.47 10.41 25.68
N THR A 54 -11.86 10.18 24.52
CA THR A 54 -11.72 11.17 23.45
C THR A 54 -13.08 11.47 22.82
N LYS A 55 -13.40 12.75 22.60
CA LYS A 55 -14.59 13.13 21.82
C LYS A 55 -14.41 12.63 20.39
N PRO A 56 -15.45 12.10 19.73
CA PRO A 56 -15.34 11.63 18.35
C PRO A 56 -14.92 12.79 17.44
N VAL A 57 -13.87 12.56 16.66
CA VAL A 57 -13.37 13.52 15.66
C VAL A 57 -14.40 13.60 14.55
N THR A 58 -14.93 14.80 14.31
CA THR A 58 -15.92 15.03 13.25
C THR A 58 -15.34 15.96 12.18
N PRO A 59 -15.36 15.57 10.90
CA PRO A 59 -14.99 16.46 9.81
C PRO A 59 -16.05 17.56 9.67
N GLN A 60 -15.70 18.67 9.02
CA GLN A 60 -16.62 19.80 8.79
C GLN A 60 -17.94 19.37 8.11
N ARG A 61 -17.90 18.29 7.31
CA ARG A 61 -19.06 17.64 6.70
C ARG A 61 -18.87 16.13 6.74
N LYS A 62 -19.89 15.36 7.19
CA LYS A 62 -19.87 13.89 7.05
C LYS A 62 -19.83 13.54 5.55
N PRO A 63 -18.87 12.72 5.09
CA PRO A 63 -18.77 12.34 3.68
C PRO A 63 -19.98 11.50 3.26
N LEU A 64 -20.43 11.69 2.02
CA LEU A 64 -21.38 10.77 1.39
C LEU A 64 -20.64 9.50 0.95
N LEU A 65 -21.00 8.36 1.53
CA LEU A 65 -20.41 7.06 1.19
C LEU A 65 -21.24 6.38 0.09
N ARG A 66 -20.58 5.86 -0.94
CA ARG A 66 -21.20 5.14 -2.06
C ARG A 66 -20.50 3.80 -2.31
N LEU A 67 -21.24 2.87 -2.92
CA LEU A 67 -20.73 1.58 -3.39
C LEU A 67 -21.13 1.40 -4.85
N GLU A 68 -20.17 1.06 -5.70
CA GLU A 68 -20.37 0.65 -7.09
C GLU A 68 -19.82 -0.76 -7.29
N LEU A 69 -20.63 -1.65 -7.86
CA LEU A 69 -20.24 -3.02 -8.18
C LEU A 69 -20.34 -3.19 -9.69
N ARG A 70 -19.20 -3.14 -10.41
CA ARG A 70 -19.19 -3.16 -11.89
C ARG A 70 -19.59 -4.50 -12.49
N ASP A 71 -19.40 -5.58 -11.75
CA ASP A 71 -19.82 -6.93 -12.14
C ASP A 71 -20.29 -7.75 -10.94
N LEU A 72 -21.57 -8.12 -10.92
CA LEU A 72 -22.18 -8.99 -9.90
C LEU A 72 -21.96 -10.49 -10.17
N SER A 73 -21.46 -10.86 -11.36
CA SER A 73 -21.17 -12.25 -11.73
C SER A 73 -19.79 -12.71 -11.26
N SER A 74 -18.83 -11.79 -11.09
CA SER A 74 -17.52 -12.05 -10.50
C SER A 74 -17.62 -12.65 -9.08
N ASP A 75 -16.88 -13.72 -8.85
CA ASP A 75 -16.78 -14.37 -7.53
C ASP A 75 -16.17 -13.45 -6.46
N GLY A 76 -15.40 -12.43 -6.85
CA GLY A 76 -14.83 -11.44 -5.93
C GLY A 76 -15.93 -10.53 -5.38
N THR A 77 -16.83 -10.06 -6.24
CA THR A 77 -18.03 -9.31 -5.84
C THR A 77 -18.97 -10.16 -4.98
N ARG A 78 -19.16 -11.44 -5.33
CA ARG A 78 -19.96 -12.39 -4.51
C ARG A 78 -19.34 -12.64 -3.13
N ALA A 79 -18.01 -12.70 -3.05
CA ALA A 79 -17.30 -12.83 -1.78
C ALA A 79 -17.41 -11.56 -0.93
N PHE A 80 -17.26 -10.38 -1.54
CA PHE A 80 -17.46 -9.09 -0.88
C PHE A 80 -18.88 -8.99 -0.29
N LEU A 81 -19.92 -9.19 -1.11
CA LEU A 81 -21.33 -9.14 -0.68
C LEU A 81 -21.67 -10.15 0.43
N ARG A 82 -20.97 -11.29 0.48
CA ARG A 82 -21.16 -12.32 1.51
C ARG A 82 -20.45 -12.01 2.83
N LEU A 83 -19.30 -11.34 2.79
CA LEU A 83 -18.39 -11.20 3.93
C LEU A 83 -18.35 -9.79 4.53
N ILE A 84 -18.72 -8.76 3.75
CA ILE A 84 -18.53 -7.33 4.07
C ILE A 84 -19.87 -6.60 4.09
N HIS A 85 -20.22 -6.03 5.23
CA HIS A 85 -21.32 -5.08 5.34
C HIS A 85 -20.82 -3.68 4.94
N ALA A 86 -20.85 -3.37 3.64
CA ALA A 86 -20.14 -2.25 3.03
C ALA A 86 -20.28 -0.91 3.77
N SER A 87 -21.49 -0.51 4.18
CA SER A 87 -21.68 0.77 4.89
C SER A 87 -20.93 0.82 6.21
N LYS A 88 -20.88 -0.29 6.96
CA LYS A 88 -20.22 -0.37 8.26
C LYS A 88 -18.70 -0.44 8.10
N ALA A 89 -18.22 -1.17 7.10
CA ALA A 89 -16.80 -1.23 6.77
C ALA A 89 -16.25 0.14 6.34
N LEU A 90 -17.02 0.90 5.55
CA LEU A 90 -16.65 2.27 5.18
C LEU A 90 -16.73 3.21 6.38
N GLU A 91 -17.81 3.20 7.17
CA GLU A 91 -17.90 4.05 8.38
C GLU A 91 -16.79 3.75 9.39
N ASP A 92 -16.45 2.48 9.64
CA ASP A 92 -15.35 2.08 10.52
C ASP A 92 -13.98 2.54 10.01
N ALA A 93 -13.77 2.50 8.69
CA ALA A 93 -12.55 2.99 8.07
C ALA A 93 -12.44 4.52 8.16
N VAL A 94 -13.53 5.26 7.94
CA VAL A 94 -13.57 6.72 8.18
C VAL A 94 -13.23 7.04 9.64
N ASP A 95 -13.89 6.38 10.59
CA ASP A 95 -13.64 6.58 12.02
C ASP A 95 -12.21 6.19 12.41
N ALA A 96 -11.60 5.19 11.77
CA ALA A 96 -10.20 4.84 11.99
C ALA A 96 -9.25 5.95 11.54
N VAL A 97 -9.39 6.43 10.30
CA VAL A 97 -8.54 7.50 9.74
C VAL A 97 -8.66 8.78 10.56
N LEU A 98 -9.88 9.22 10.87
CA LEU A 98 -10.12 10.45 11.64
C LEU A 98 -9.58 10.36 13.07
N ARG A 99 -9.77 9.22 13.74
CA ARG A 99 -9.24 9.01 15.11
C ARG A 99 -7.72 9.01 15.13
N HIS A 100 -7.06 8.34 14.18
CA HIS A 100 -5.61 8.19 14.20
C HIS A 100 -4.86 9.42 13.65
N LEU A 101 -5.38 10.09 12.62
CA LEU A 101 -4.69 11.21 11.97
C LEU A 101 -5.18 12.62 12.39
N TYR A 102 -6.32 12.74 13.10
CA TYR A 102 -6.94 14.03 13.38
C TYR A 102 -7.44 14.23 14.83
N SER A 103 -7.21 13.30 15.75
CA SER A 103 -7.58 13.48 17.17
C SER A 103 -6.91 14.70 17.81
N GLY A 104 -7.75 15.57 18.39
CA GLY A 104 -7.30 16.78 19.08
C GLY A 104 -6.86 17.93 18.17
N LEU A 105 -7.02 17.82 16.84
CA LEU A 105 -6.79 18.91 15.89
C LEU A 105 -8.07 19.69 15.61
N ASP A 106 -7.91 20.92 15.13
CA ASP A 106 -9.03 21.71 14.61
C ASP A 106 -9.62 21.07 13.35
N THR A 107 -10.92 21.26 13.11
CA THR A 107 -11.62 20.73 11.92
C THR A 107 -11.03 21.23 10.59
N GLN A 108 -10.39 22.41 10.60
CA GLN A 108 -9.66 23.03 9.49
C GLN A 108 -8.29 22.37 9.17
N CYS A 109 -7.83 21.41 9.99
CA CYS A 109 -6.70 20.54 9.66
C CYS A 109 -7.12 19.32 8.80
N ILE A 110 -8.41 18.97 8.81
CA ILE A 110 -8.96 17.79 8.13
C ILE A 110 -9.31 18.15 6.67
N PRO A 111 -8.83 17.41 5.65
CA PRO A 111 -9.24 17.67 4.28
C PRO A 111 -10.76 17.58 4.06
N PRO A 112 -11.32 18.44 3.19
CA PRO A 112 -12.77 18.65 3.09
C PRO A 112 -13.50 17.56 2.27
N THR A 113 -13.02 16.32 2.28
CA THR A 113 -13.53 15.18 1.49
C THR A 113 -15.06 15.02 1.63
N ARG A 114 -15.78 15.35 0.55
CA ARG A 114 -17.25 15.45 0.47
C ARG A 114 -17.93 14.12 0.20
N SER A 115 -17.28 13.20 -0.51
CA SER A 115 -17.81 11.86 -0.74
C SER A 115 -16.72 10.86 -1.10
N ILE A 116 -16.95 9.59 -0.75
CA ILE A 116 -16.09 8.46 -1.14
C ILE A 116 -16.94 7.40 -1.82
N THR A 117 -16.52 6.95 -3.00
CA THR A 117 -17.12 5.84 -3.72
C THR A 117 -16.18 4.64 -3.69
N LEU A 118 -16.59 3.53 -3.08
CA LEU A 118 -15.90 2.24 -3.22
C LEU A 118 -16.39 1.55 -4.50
N VAL A 119 -15.48 1.29 -5.42
CA VAL A 119 -15.75 0.68 -6.74
C VAL A 119 -15.08 -0.69 -6.83
N LEU A 120 -15.89 -1.76 -6.89
CA LEU A 120 -15.40 -3.11 -7.16
C LEU A 120 -15.43 -3.40 -8.66
N ARG A 121 -14.29 -3.82 -9.21
CA ARG A 121 -14.14 -4.21 -10.63
C ARG A 121 -13.00 -5.22 -10.82
N SER A 122 -13.01 -5.96 -11.93
CA SER A 122 -11.82 -6.67 -12.39
C SER A 122 -10.74 -5.67 -12.80
N MET A 123 -9.51 -5.89 -12.32
CA MET A 123 -8.30 -5.12 -12.64
C MET A 123 -7.06 -5.80 -12.05
N GLY A 124 -5.88 -5.53 -12.61
CA GLY A 124 -4.61 -5.90 -11.98
C GLY A 124 -4.33 -5.10 -10.70
N GLY A 125 -3.41 -5.61 -9.88
CA GLY A 125 -3.05 -5.02 -8.58
C GLY A 125 -4.07 -5.32 -7.48
N VAL A 126 -3.88 -4.70 -6.31
CA VAL A 126 -4.77 -4.87 -5.14
C VAL A 126 -5.91 -3.86 -5.20
N ALA A 127 -5.55 -2.60 -5.02
CA ALA A 127 -6.46 -1.46 -4.98
C ALA A 127 -5.70 -0.17 -5.37
N TYR A 128 -6.41 0.95 -5.47
CA TYR A 128 -5.85 2.30 -5.46
C TYR A 128 -6.94 3.33 -5.13
N THR A 129 -6.51 4.51 -4.68
CA THR A 129 -7.36 5.66 -4.40
C THR A 129 -7.04 6.83 -5.32
N THR A 130 -8.05 7.59 -5.74
CA THR A 130 -7.90 8.77 -6.60
C THR A 130 -8.98 9.83 -6.31
N GLY A 131 -8.76 11.07 -6.75
CA GLY A 131 -9.85 12.03 -6.95
C GLY A 131 -10.76 11.62 -8.11
N SER A 132 -12.02 12.04 -8.09
CA SER A 132 -12.96 11.89 -9.20
C SER A 132 -12.86 13.04 -10.19
N ASP A 133 -13.45 12.89 -11.39
CA ASP A 133 -13.50 13.91 -12.44
C ASP A 133 -14.13 15.26 -12.03
N LEU A 134 -14.85 15.33 -10.90
CA LEU A 134 -15.45 16.56 -10.39
C LEU A 134 -14.42 17.48 -9.72
N ASP A 135 -13.70 16.96 -8.72
CA ASP A 135 -12.70 17.64 -7.91
C ASP A 135 -12.05 16.64 -6.92
N GLU A 136 -10.96 17.08 -6.28
CA GLU A 136 -10.19 16.31 -5.29
C GLU A 136 -10.92 16.01 -3.96
N ASP A 137 -12.06 16.67 -3.66
CA ASP A 137 -12.83 16.38 -2.45
C ASP A 137 -13.76 15.18 -2.63
N HIS A 138 -13.94 14.71 -3.86
CA HIS A 138 -14.67 13.49 -4.17
C HIS A 138 -13.64 12.40 -4.47
N LYS A 139 -13.56 11.38 -3.60
CA LYS A 139 -12.58 10.29 -3.73
C LYS A 139 -13.22 9.02 -4.25
N GLU A 140 -12.44 8.23 -4.98
CA GLU A 140 -12.81 6.90 -5.46
C GLU A 140 -11.75 5.90 -5.02
N ILE A 141 -12.21 4.84 -4.34
CA ILE A 141 -11.39 3.68 -3.95
C ILE A 141 -11.73 2.56 -4.94
N TYR A 142 -10.77 2.15 -5.75
CA TYR A 142 -10.93 1.04 -6.68
C TYR A 142 -10.35 -0.23 -6.07
N PHE A 143 -11.16 -1.28 -5.94
CA PHE A 143 -10.75 -2.56 -5.33
C PHE A 143 -10.89 -3.71 -6.32
N SER A 144 -9.80 -4.46 -6.55
CA SER A 144 -9.77 -5.55 -7.53
C SER A 144 -10.56 -6.77 -7.06
N THR A 145 -11.58 -7.16 -7.84
CA THR A 145 -12.27 -8.44 -7.64
C THR A 145 -11.35 -9.64 -7.88
N ASP A 146 -10.30 -9.46 -8.67
CA ASP A 146 -9.38 -10.51 -9.08
C ASP A 146 -8.39 -10.79 -7.94
N TYR A 147 -7.94 -9.72 -7.26
CA TYR A 147 -7.23 -9.85 -5.99
C TYR A 147 -8.11 -10.51 -4.92
N ILE A 148 -9.36 -10.06 -4.71
CA ILE A 148 -10.28 -10.67 -3.74
C ILE A 148 -10.45 -12.17 -3.98
N ASN A 149 -10.45 -12.62 -5.24
CA ASN A 149 -10.48 -14.05 -5.58
C ASN A 149 -9.20 -14.80 -5.19
N SER A 150 -8.02 -14.17 -5.34
CA SER A 150 -6.72 -14.77 -4.99
C SER A 150 -6.49 -14.97 -3.49
N VAL A 151 -7.16 -14.21 -2.63
CA VAL A 151 -7.03 -14.34 -1.17
C VAL A 151 -7.67 -15.65 -0.68
N PRO A 152 -7.05 -16.42 0.23
CA PRO A 152 -7.69 -17.59 0.85
C PRO A 152 -8.94 -17.21 1.65
N ASP A 153 -10.02 -18.00 1.51
CA ASP A 153 -11.31 -17.73 2.18
C ASP A 153 -11.20 -17.55 3.70
N SER A 154 -10.22 -18.19 4.36
CA SER A 154 -9.95 -18.08 5.80
C SER A 154 -9.41 -16.73 6.28
N ARG A 155 -8.95 -15.85 5.37
CA ARG A 155 -8.57 -14.46 5.69
C ARG A 155 -9.24 -13.42 4.79
N LYS A 156 -10.13 -13.84 3.89
CA LYS A 156 -10.68 -12.99 2.82
C LYS A 156 -11.42 -11.78 3.37
N LYS A 157 -12.10 -11.93 4.50
CA LYS A 157 -12.81 -10.85 5.18
C LYS A 157 -11.84 -9.83 5.78
N GLU A 158 -10.87 -10.30 6.55
CA GLU A 158 -9.88 -9.48 7.25
C GLU A 158 -8.98 -8.73 6.27
N GLU A 159 -8.59 -9.37 5.16
CA GLU A 159 -7.84 -8.75 4.07
C GLU A 159 -8.66 -7.65 3.38
N MET A 160 -9.93 -7.91 3.04
CA MET A 160 -10.80 -6.88 2.45
C MET A 160 -11.01 -5.69 3.38
N LEU A 161 -11.20 -5.91 4.69
CA LEU A 161 -11.31 -4.82 5.66
C LEU A 161 -9.99 -4.04 5.78
N GLY A 162 -8.85 -4.73 5.81
CA GLY A 162 -7.53 -4.11 5.86
C GLY A 162 -7.21 -3.23 4.64
N VAL A 163 -7.50 -3.72 3.43
CA VAL A 163 -7.33 -2.93 2.20
C VAL A 163 -8.27 -1.72 2.19
N ILE A 164 -9.54 -1.87 2.59
CA ILE A 164 -10.47 -0.74 2.69
C ILE A 164 -9.96 0.32 3.68
N VAL A 165 -9.41 -0.08 4.82
CA VAL A 165 -8.81 0.87 5.79
C VAL A 165 -7.59 1.57 5.21
N HIS A 166 -6.67 0.84 4.55
CA HIS A 166 -5.50 1.40 3.88
C HIS A 166 -5.90 2.48 2.86
N GLU A 167 -6.77 2.13 1.90
CA GLU A 167 -7.21 3.05 0.85
C GLU A 167 -8.04 4.23 1.40
N MET A 168 -8.75 4.04 2.50
CA MET A 168 -9.46 5.13 3.18
C MET A 168 -8.49 6.18 3.75
N VAL A 169 -7.25 5.83 4.08
CA VAL A 169 -6.25 6.80 4.55
C VAL A 169 -5.91 7.78 3.44
N HIS A 170 -5.69 7.29 2.22
CA HIS A 170 -5.42 8.11 1.02
C HIS A 170 -6.57 9.08 0.68
N CYS A 171 -7.78 8.89 1.25
CA CYS A 171 -8.90 9.81 1.09
C CYS A 171 -8.82 11.08 1.98
N TRP A 172 -7.93 11.10 2.98
CA TRP A 172 -7.75 12.24 3.91
C TRP A 172 -6.30 12.57 4.25
N GLN A 173 -5.31 11.72 3.96
CA GLN A 173 -3.93 11.98 4.31
C GLN A 173 -3.36 13.21 3.59
N HIS A 174 -2.54 14.00 4.29
CA HIS A 174 -1.74 15.05 3.67
C HIS A 174 -0.47 14.48 3.03
N ASN A 175 -0.15 14.93 1.82
CA ASN A 175 0.97 14.40 1.02
C ASN A 175 2.06 15.43 0.67
N ALA A 176 2.11 16.55 1.42
CA ALA A 176 2.99 17.69 1.15
C ALA A 176 2.96 18.15 -0.32
N LEU A 177 1.75 18.41 -0.82
CA LEU A 177 1.51 18.84 -2.21
C LEU A 177 2.09 17.88 -3.26
N GLY A 178 2.10 16.58 -2.94
CA GLY A 178 2.67 15.51 -3.77
C GLY A 178 4.20 15.37 -3.71
N THR A 179 4.87 16.07 -2.78
CA THR A 179 6.35 16.03 -2.65
C THR A 179 6.86 15.11 -1.54
N ALA A 180 5.97 14.57 -0.70
CA ALA A 180 6.34 13.57 0.30
C ALA A 180 6.83 12.25 -0.36
N PRO A 181 7.80 11.52 0.23
CA PRO A 181 8.24 10.24 -0.29
C PRO A 181 7.09 9.23 -0.33
N GLY A 182 6.91 8.52 -1.45
CA GLY A 182 5.80 7.59 -1.63
C GLY A 182 5.69 6.54 -0.53
N GLY A 183 6.81 5.98 -0.07
CA GLY A 183 6.80 5.02 1.04
C GLY A 183 6.45 5.61 2.41
N LEU A 184 6.61 6.93 2.64
CA LEU A 184 6.03 7.57 3.82
C LEU A 184 4.50 7.62 3.71
N ILE A 185 3.96 7.85 2.51
CA ILE A 185 2.51 7.86 2.26
C ILE A 185 1.94 6.46 2.48
N GLU A 186 2.45 5.43 1.79
CA GLU A 186 2.03 4.04 1.96
C GLU A 186 2.25 3.53 3.40
N GLY A 187 3.34 3.95 4.04
CA GLY A 187 3.66 3.58 5.42
C GLY A 187 2.66 4.12 6.44
N ILE A 188 2.16 5.35 6.26
CA ILE A 188 1.11 5.91 7.12
C ILE A 188 -0.21 5.15 6.90
N ALA A 189 -0.54 4.80 5.65
CA ALA A 189 -1.73 4.00 5.33
C ALA A 189 -1.70 2.62 6.00
N ASP A 190 -0.58 1.89 5.89
CA ASP A 190 -0.40 0.59 6.54
C ASP A 190 -0.20 0.69 8.07
N TRP A 191 0.29 1.81 8.60
CA TRP A 191 0.26 2.07 10.04
C TRP A 191 -1.19 2.23 10.56
N VAL A 192 -2.07 2.99 9.89
CA VAL A 192 -3.49 3.05 10.32
C VAL A 192 -4.15 1.68 10.22
N ARG A 193 -3.87 0.91 9.16
CA ARG A 193 -4.31 -0.49 9.02
C ARG A 193 -3.83 -1.39 10.17
N LEU A 194 -2.58 -1.23 10.61
CA LEU A 194 -2.01 -1.91 11.78
C LEU A 194 -2.77 -1.54 13.06
N LYS A 195 -2.96 -0.24 13.35
CA LYS A 195 -3.69 0.23 14.56
C LYS A 195 -5.17 -0.17 14.54
N ALA A 196 -5.78 -0.30 13.37
CA ALA A 196 -7.13 -0.84 13.20
C ALA A 196 -7.24 -2.36 13.43
N GLY A 197 -6.12 -3.06 13.61
CA GLY A 197 -6.08 -4.50 13.88
C GLY A 197 -6.13 -5.39 12.63
N PHE A 198 -5.89 -4.83 11.43
CA PHE A 198 -5.97 -5.55 10.15
C PHE A 198 -4.60 -5.84 9.53
N ALA A 199 -3.56 -5.99 10.35
CA ALA A 199 -2.23 -6.42 9.91
C ALA A 199 -2.26 -7.89 9.42
N PRO A 200 -1.92 -8.15 8.15
CA PRO A 200 -1.77 -9.51 7.62
C PRO A 200 -0.77 -10.36 8.42
N PRO A 201 -1.05 -11.66 8.67
CA PRO A 201 -0.16 -12.56 9.42
C PRO A 201 1.27 -12.77 8.87
N HIS A 202 1.59 -12.26 7.67
CA HIS A 202 2.92 -12.33 7.07
C HIS A 202 3.77 -11.08 7.32
N TRP A 203 3.18 -9.98 7.83
CA TRP A 203 3.91 -8.76 8.18
C TRP A 203 4.91 -9.02 9.32
N ARG A 204 6.11 -8.42 9.22
CA ARG A 204 7.20 -8.57 10.19
C ARG A 204 7.88 -7.22 10.40
N ARG A 205 8.28 -6.90 11.64
CA ARG A 205 9.20 -5.80 11.91
C ARG A 205 10.56 -6.16 11.30
N ARG A 206 11.13 -5.29 10.45
CA ARG A 206 12.40 -5.51 9.76
C ARG A 206 13.12 -4.20 9.48
N GLY A 207 14.45 -4.27 9.49
CA GLY A 207 15.36 -3.20 9.10
C GLY A 207 16.07 -3.44 7.76
N ASP A 208 15.50 -4.31 6.91
CA ASP A 208 16.13 -4.86 5.69
C ASP A 208 16.10 -3.91 4.47
N SER A 209 15.76 -2.63 4.69
CA SER A 209 15.53 -1.64 3.64
C SER A 209 15.85 -0.21 4.09
N ASP A 210 15.48 0.77 3.26
CA ASP A 210 15.34 2.17 3.66
C ASP A 210 14.03 2.40 4.43
N TRP A 211 13.98 3.52 5.16
CA TRP A 211 12.90 3.89 6.07
C TRP A 211 11.57 4.18 5.36
N ASP A 212 11.64 4.61 4.10
CA ASP A 212 10.55 4.90 3.16
C ASP A 212 10.40 3.80 2.10
N ALA A 213 10.66 2.54 2.47
CA ALA A 213 10.33 1.38 1.62
C ALA A 213 8.81 1.16 1.44
N GLY A 214 7.97 1.84 2.22
CA GLY A 214 6.51 1.74 2.17
C GLY A 214 5.95 0.59 2.98
N TYR A 215 4.62 0.46 2.89
CA TYR A 215 3.85 -0.67 3.38
C TYR A 215 4.18 -1.05 4.84
N GLU A 216 4.32 -2.34 5.13
CA GLU A 216 4.54 -2.87 6.48
C GLU A 216 5.85 -2.41 7.12
N ARG A 217 6.89 -2.16 6.29
CA ARG A 217 8.22 -1.76 6.78
C ARG A 217 8.18 -0.36 7.38
N THR A 218 7.67 0.59 6.62
CA THR A 218 7.48 1.96 7.11
C THR A 218 6.35 2.02 8.15
N GLY A 219 5.30 1.19 8.03
CA GLY A 219 4.23 1.09 9.03
C GLY A 219 4.72 0.69 10.43
N TYR A 220 5.60 -0.32 10.52
CA TYR A 220 6.21 -0.72 11.81
C TYR A 220 7.26 0.26 12.33
N PHE A 221 7.93 1.00 11.45
CA PHE A 221 8.81 2.11 11.85
C PHE A 221 8.02 3.22 12.53
N LEU A 222 6.89 3.62 11.91
CA LEU A 222 5.98 4.63 12.45
C LEU A 222 5.37 4.21 13.79
N GLU A 223 5.06 2.92 13.98
CA GLU A 223 4.61 2.40 15.28
C GLU A 223 5.71 2.48 16.35
N TRP A 224 6.94 2.09 16.03
CA TRP A 224 8.07 2.23 16.96
C TRP A 224 8.35 3.69 17.33
N LEU A 225 8.18 4.62 16.38
CA LEU A 225 8.29 6.05 16.66
C LEU A 225 7.25 6.54 17.68
N GLU A 226 6.04 5.98 17.69
CA GLU A 226 5.06 6.32 18.73
C GLU A 226 5.47 5.84 20.12
N GLU A 227 6.06 4.65 20.20
CA GLU A 227 6.59 4.09 21.45
C GLU A 227 7.78 4.91 21.99
N ALA A 228 8.68 5.36 21.10
CA ALA A 228 9.92 6.05 21.46
C ALA A 228 9.79 7.58 21.58
N HIS A 229 8.89 8.23 20.82
CA HIS A 229 8.79 9.69 20.72
C HIS A 229 7.37 10.25 21.02
N GLY A 230 6.40 9.39 21.35
CA GLY A 230 5.07 9.76 21.84
C GLY A 230 3.94 9.30 20.92
N ALA A 231 2.82 8.90 21.51
CA ALA A 231 1.65 8.29 20.85
C ALA A 231 0.85 9.21 19.91
N ASP A 232 1.44 10.33 19.48
CA ASP A 232 0.88 11.25 18.49
C ASP A 232 1.83 11.58 17.34
N VAL A 233 3.01 10.95 17.28
CA VAL A 233 4.04 11.23 16.27
C VAL A 233 3.49 11.11 14.85
N VAL A 234 2.73 10.04 14.54
CA VAL A 234 2.20 9.85 13.17
C VAL A 234 1.15 10.90 12.81
N ARG A 235 0.34 11.34 13.78
CA ARG A 235 -0.57 12.49 13.63
C ARG A 235 0.20 13.79 13.36
N ARG A 236 1.29 14.04 14.10
CA ARG A 236 2.13 15.23 13.90
C ARG A 236 2.90 15.20 12.57
N ILE A 237 3.31 14.01 12.11
CA ILE A 237 3.86 13.81 10.76
C ILE A 237 2.79 14.19 9.71
N ASN A 238 1.59 13.62 9.77
CA ASN A 238 0.51 13.95 8.83
C ASN A 238 0.16 15.45 8.83
N GLU A 239 0.03 16.07 10.00
CA GLU A 239 -0.21 17.52 10.10
C GLU A 239 0.98 18.35 9.57
N GLY A 240 2.22 17.90 9.77
CA GLY A 240 3.43 18.55 9.24
C GLY A 240 3.57 18.46 7.72
N LEU A 241 2.79 17.59 7.05
CA LEU A 241 2.67 17.51 5.58
C LEU A 241 1.55 18.42 5.02
N ARG A 242 0.82 19.16 5.86
CA ARG A 242 -0.35 19.96 5.45
C ARG A 242 0.07 21.26 4.74
N GLY A 243 -0.24 21.36 3.44
CA GLY A 243 -0.14 22.61 2.68
C GLY A 243 1.29 23.13 2.43
N CYS A 244 2.30 22.29 2.61
CA CYS A 244 3.72 22.60 2.48
C CYS A 244 4.41 21.67 1.47
N THR A 245 5.67 21.96 1.13
CA THR A 245 6.57 20.98 0.48
C THR A 245 7.31 20.16 1.54
N TYR A 246 7.67 18.92 1.21
CA TYR A 246 8.32 17.99 2.13
C TYR A 246 9.78 18.38 2.42
N GLU A 247 10.01 18.93 3.60
CA GLU A 247 11.36 19.23 4.12
C GLU A 247 11.71 18.22 5.22
N SER A 248 12.33 17.10 4.82
CA SER A 248 12.70 15.97 5.70
C SER A 248 13.32 16.43 7.02
N ASP A 249 14.40 17.21 6.94
CA ASP A 249 15.18 17.57 8.12
C ASP A 249 14.46 18.56 9.07
N VAL A 250 13.37 19.18 8.63
CA VAL A 250 12.46 19.99 9.45
C VAL A 250 11.42 19.07 10.08
N LEU A 251 10.64 18.35 9.25
CA LEU A 251 9.54 17.48 9.69
C LEU A 251 9.97 16.50 10.79
N TRP A 252 11.09 15.79 10.58
CA TRP A 252 11.55 14.76 11.52
C TRP A 252 12.11 15.34 12.82
N LYS A 253 12.70 16.54 12.79
CA LYS A 253 13.17 17.22 14.01
C LYS A 253 12.01 17.82 14.81
N ASP A 254 11.02 18.40 14.15
CA ASP A 254 9.82 18.92 14.80
C ASP A 254 8.97 17.77 15.39
N CYS A 255 8.94 16.62 14.71
CA CYS A 255 8.25 15.43 15.21
C CYS A 255 8.99 14.71 16.36
N CYS A 256 10.29 14.46 16.20
CA CYS A 256 11.03 13.50 17.03
C CYS A 256 12.35 14.03 17.62
N GLY A 257 12.73 15.27 17.34
CA GLY A 257 13.99 15.89 17.78
C GLY A 257 15.26 15.40 17.07
N LYS A 258 15.13 14.57 16.02
CA LYS A 258 16.24 13.88 15.31
C LYS A 258 15.98 13.83 13.80
N THR A 259 17.01 13.57 13.00
CA THR A 259 16.82 13.30 11.57
C THR A 259 16.28 11.88 11.35
N VAL A 260 15.55 11.65 10.25
CA VAL A 260 15.03 10.30 9.92
C VAL A 260 16.13 9.25 9.81
N LYS A 261 17.34 9.65 9.38
CA LYS A 261 18.52 8.76 9.32
C LYS A 261 18.99 8.31 10.70
N GLN A 262 18.89 9.16 11.72
CA GLN A 262 19.19 8.79 13.11
C GLN A 262 18.08 7.86 13.66
N LEU A 263 16.82 8.23 13.47
CA LEU A 263 15.65 7.46 13.89
C LEU A 263 15.63 6.05 13.27
N TRP A 264 15.88 5.95 11.96
CA TRP A 264 15.95 4.66 11.26
C TRP A 264 17.11 3.80 11.76
N LYS A 265 18.27 4.40 12.05
CA LYS A 265 19.38 3.66 12.67
C LYS A 265 18.99 3.11 14.04
N GLU A 266 18.40 3.94 14.90
CA GLU A 266 17.97 3.55 16.24
C GLU A 266 16.89 2.46 16.22
N TYR A 267 15.94 2.53 15.30
CA TYR A 267 14.97 1.46 15.05
C TYR A 267 15.67 0.14 14.70
N LYS A 268 16.61 0.16 13.75
CA LYS A 268 17.35 -1.04 13.34
C LYS A 268 18.23 -1.61 14.46
N ASP A 269 18.94 -0.75 15.18
CA ASP A 269 19.72 -1.14 16.35
C ASP A 269 18.81 -1.79 17.42
N GLY A 270 17.56 -1.32 17.56
CA GLY A 270 16.55 -1.84 18.48
C GLY A 270 15.86 -3.15 18.08
N LEU A 271 15.94 -3.57 16.81
CA LEU A 271 15.46 -4.90 16.38
C LEU A 271 16.39 -6.05 16.83
N GLY A 272 17.63 -5.72 17.21
CA GLY A 272 18.69 -6.66 17.54
C GLY A 272 19.27 -7.37 16.32
N GLU A 273 20.44 -8.00 16.49
CA GLU A 273 21.03 -8.89 15.47
C GLU A 273 20.25 -10.21 15.39
N HIS A 274 19.05 -10.15 14.83
CA HIS A 274 18.28 -11.33 14.42
C HIS A 274 18.50 -11.64 12.94
N ASP A 275 19.76 -11.53 12.49
CA ASP A 275 20.19 -11.98 11.18
C ASP A 275 20.74 -13.40 11.24
N ASP A 276 20.13 -14.24 10.42
CA ASP A 276 20.40 -15.64 10.18
C ASP A 276 21.90 -15.97 10.02
N LYS A 277 22.49 -16.65 11.01
CA LYS A 277 23.67 -17.48 10.74
C LYS A 277 23.21 -18.71 9.94
N PRO A 278 23.79 -18.98 8.75
CA PRO A 278 23.66 -20.29 8.13
C PRO A 278 24.19 -21.34 9.12
N SER A 279 23.43 -22.42 9.34
CA SER A 279 23.87 -23.47 10.24
C SER A 279 25.05 -24.24 9.64
N GLU A 280 26.27 -23.90 10.06
CA GLU A 280 27.46 -24.75 9.88
C GLU A 280 27.28 -26.04 10.70
N LEU A 281 26.52 -26.98 10.16
CA LEU A 281 26.24 -28.27 10.78
C LEU A 281 26.30 -29.43 9.78
N GLU A 282 27.18 -29.33 8.78
CA GLU A 282 27.58 -30.48 7.96
C GLU A 282 29.06 -30.40 7.55
N SER A 283 29.95 -30.50 8.54
CA SER A 283 31.40 -30.62 8.33
C SER A 283 32.11 -31.31 9.50
N LYS A 284 31.92 -32.64 9.63
CA LYS A 284 32.88 -33.62 10.20
C LYS A 284 32.29 -35.04 10.31
N LYS A 285 32.53 -35.88 9.30
CA LYS A 285 32.87 -37.32 9.46
C LYS A 285 33.26 -37.96 8.13
N ALA A 286 34.57 -37.97 7.83
CA ALA A 286 35.15 -38.76 6.74
C ALA A 286 36.66 -39.01 6.93
N GLU A 287 37.04 -39.64 8.03
CA GLU A 287 38.26 -40.44 8.16
C GLU A 287 37.82 -41.87 8.54
N GLY A 288 38.33 -42.98 8.00
CA GLY A 288 39.24 -43.20 6.88
C GLY A 288 39.79 -44.64 6.91
N LYS A 289 39.86 -45.33 5.74
CA LYS A 289 40.37 -46.73 5.51
C LYS A 289 39.55 -47.86 6.17
N SER A 290 39.48 -49.11 5.67
CA SER A 290 39.78 -49.79 4.37
C SER A 290 39.21 -51.24 4.48
N ASP A 291 39.31 -52.23 3.58
CA ASP A 291 40.08 -52.49 2.33
C ASP A 291 39.42 -53.65 1.52
N LYS A 292 39.53 -53.68 0.18
CA LYS A 292 39.23 -54.80 -0.78
C LYS A 292 37.77 -55.37 -0.81
N THR A 293 37.25 -55.99 -1.89
CA THR A 293 37.82 -56.64 -3.10
C THR A 293 36.88 -56.58 -4.34
N ALA A 294 37.45 -56.78 -5.53
CA ALA A 294 36.88 -57.37 -6.76
C ALA A 294 35.89 -56.57 -7.67
N SER A 295 36.43 -56.19 -8.84
CA SER A 295 35.76 -55.94 -10.15
C SER A 295 35.29 -57.27 -10.79
N PRO A 296 34.62 -57.32 -11.99
CA PRO A 296 34.39 -56.25 -12.98
C PRO A 296 33.00 -56.20 -13.63
N SER A 297 32.88 -55.31 -14.65
CA SER A 297 32.10 -55.45 -15.91
C SER A 297 30.92 -54.48 -16.08
N PHE A 298 30.71 -53.75 -17.19
CA PHE A 298 31.49 -53.42 -18.42
C PHE A 298 30.83 -52.14 -19.03
N THR A 299 31.58 -51.24 -19.69
CA THR A 299 31.24 -50.43 -20.92
C THR A 299 29.81 -49.87 -21.19
N ASN A 300 29.55 -48.71 -21.83
CA ASN A 300 30.38 -47.70 -22.53
C ASN A 300 29.52 -46.48 -22.99
N ILE A 301 30.15 -45.30 -23.20
CA ILE A 301 30.11 -44.38 -24.39
C ILE A 301 28.69 -43.94 -24.94
N ALA A 302 28.37 -42.68 -25.30
CA ALA A 302 29.16 -41.59 -25.90
C ALA A 302 28.60 -40.14 -25.70
N THR A 303 29.52 -39.21 -25.44
CA THR A 303 29.73 -37.89 -26.10
C THR A 303 28.62 -37.14 -26.87
N GLN A 304 28.17 -36.03 -26.28
CA GLN A 304 28.36 -34.63 -26.73
C GLN A 304 29.19 -34.35 -28.03
N THR A 305 28.79 -33.35 -28.83
CA THR A 305 29.71 -32.38 -29.49
C THR A 305 28.95 -31.16 -30.02
N ALA A 306 29.65 -30.03 -30.23
CA ALA A 306 29.12 -28.75 -30.72
C ALA A 306 29.97 -28.20 -31.89
N SER A 307 29.48 -27.22 -32.66
CA SER A 307 30.30 -26.15 -33.30
C SER A 307 29.46 -25.11 -34.06
N ASN A 308 30.09 -23.94 -34.31
CA ASN A 308 29.52 -22.71 -34.91
C ASN A 308 29.46 -22.71 -36.45
N SER A 309 28.71 -21.78 -37.07
CA SER A 309 29.28 -20.62 -37.82
C SER A 309 28.23 -19.67 -38.46
N THR A 310 28.57 -18.38 -38.50
CA THR A 310 28.22 -17.29 -39.47
C THR A 310 27.10 -17.45 -40.52
N ASP A 311 26.26 -16.42 -40.73
CA ASP A 311 26.56 -15.37 -41.74
C ASP A 311 25.66 -14.10 -41.66
N LYS A 312 25.96 -13.11 -42.53
CA LYS A 312 25.35 -11.75 -42.59
C LYS A 312 24.20 -11.59 -43.61
N ASP A 313 23.61 -10.39 -43.57
CA ASP A 313 22.99 -9.62 -44.67
C ASP A 313 21.50 -9.86 -45.05
N ASN A 314 20.68 -8.87 -44.66
CA ASN A 314 20.02 -7.89 -45.56
C ASN A 314 18.48 -7.74 -45.54
N LEU A 315 18.10 -6.52 -45.91
CA LEU A 315 16.83 -6.01 -46.44
C LEU A 315 15.67 -5.68 -45.49
N ALA A 316 15.21 -4.44 -45.69
CA ALA A 316 14.15 -3.75 -44.97
C ALA A 316 12.90 -3.58 -45.85
N ALA A 317 11.96 -2.80 -45.32
CA ALA A 317 10.76 -2.24 -45.95
C ALA A 317 9.49 -3.12 -45.95
N LEU A 318 8.51 -2.67 -45.17
CA LEU A 318 7.19 -2.32 -45.71
C LEU A 318 6.52 -1.30 -44.79
N ASN A 319 6.17 -0.14 -45.37
CA ASN A 319 5.44 0.93 -44.73
C ASN A 319 4.51 1.55 -45.79
N LYS A 320 3.28 1.88 -45.43
CA LYS A 320 2.13 2.27 -46.28
C LYS A 320 1.49 1.15 -47.11
N THR A 321 0.25 0.79 -46.77
CA THR A 321 -0.92 1.39 -47.45
C THR A 321 -1.98 1.70 -46.41
#